data_AF-A0A2J8UJ97-F1
#
_entry.id   AF-A0A2J8UJ97-F1
#
_cell.length_a   1.000
_cell.length_b   1.000
_cell.length_c   1.000
_cell.angle_alpha   90.00
_cell.angle_beta   90.00
_cell.angle_gamma   90.00
#
_symmetry.space_group_name_H-M   'P 1'
#
loop_
_entity.id
_entity.type
_entity.pdbx_description
1 polymer ?
#
loop_
_entity_poly.entity_id
_entity_poly.type
_entity_poly.pdbx_seq_one_letter_code
_entity_poly.pdbx_strand_id
1 'polypeptide(L)'
;MAYQIVLELHFSHCAAMGAALLMLIENALITQSRLMLLESVLIFFNLLAVLSYLKFFNCQKHSPFSLSWWFWLTLTGVACSCAVGIKYMGVFTYVLVLGVAAVHAWHLIGDQTLSNVCVFCHLLARAVALLVIPVVLYLLFFYVHLILLFRSGPHDQIMSSAFQASLE
;
A
#
# COMPACT_ATOMS: atom_id res chain seq x y z
N MET A 1 13.69 -5.45 -1.87
CA MET A 1 12.58 -5.22 -0.91
C MET A 1 12.50 -6.34 0.13
N ALA A 2 12.42 -7.61 -0.28
CA ALA A 2 12.36 -8.76 0.66
C ALA A 2 13.47 -8.75 1.73
N TYR A 3 14.73 -8.54 1.32
CA TYR A 3 15.86 -8.39 2.26
C TYR A 3 15.61 -7.33 3.33
N GLN A 4 15.13 -6.15 2.91
CA GLN A 4 14.87 -5.04 3.83
C GLN A 4 13.69 -5.35 4.75
N ILE A 5 12.63 -6.00 4.27
CA ILE A 5 11.49 -6.41 5.12
C ILE A 5 11.98 -7.29 6.28
N VAL A 6 12.83 -8.28 5.99
CA VAL A 6 13.36 -9.19 7.02
C VAL A 6 14.28 -8.47 8.00
N LEU A 7 15.06 -7.50 7.53
CA LEU A 7 15.87 -6.65 8.43
C LEU A 7 15.02 -5.74 9.32
N GLU A 8 13.98 -5.12 8.78
CA GLU A 8 13.07 -4.25 9.55
C GLU A 8 12.26 -5.06 10.58
N LEU A 9 12.13 -6.38 10.39
CA LEU A 9 11.58 -7.32 11.38
C LEU A 9 12.60 -7.75 12.47
N HIS A 10 13.81 -7.14 12.51
CA HIS A 10 14.88 -7.41 13.47
C HIS A 10 15.50 -8.83 13.39
N PHE A 11 15.43 -9.51 12.24
CA PHE A 11 16.15 -10.76 12.03
C PHE A 11 17.63 -10.54 11.69
N SER A 12 18.44 -11.60 11.78
CA SER A 12 19.86 -11.55 11.45
C SER A 12 20.11 -11.29 9.97
N HIS A 13 21.25 -10.67 9.64
CA HIS A 13 21.65 -10.42 8.25
C HIS A 13 21.74 -11.71 7.42
N CYS A 14 22.12 -12.84 8.05
CA CYS A 14 22.16 -14.14 7.39
C CYS A 14 20.75 -14.62 7.02
N ALA A 15 19.78 -14.47 7.92
CA ALA A 15 18.38 -14.82 7.65
C ALA A 15 17.77 -13.94 6.56
N ALA A 16 18.06 -12.63 6.59
CA ALA A 16 17.62 -11.70 5.55
C ALA A 16 18.20 -12.04 4.17
N MET A 17 19.49 -12.39 4.11
CA MET A 17 20.15 -12.80 2.86
C MET A 17 19.58 -14.12 2.35
N GLY A 18 19.35 -15.10 3.24
CA GLY A 18 18.71 -16.37 2.90
C GLY A 18 17.30 -16.17 2.32
N ALA A 19 16.46 -15.36 2.96
CA ALA A 19 15.10 -15.07 2.49
C ALA A 19 15.10 -14.37 1.12
N ALA A 20 16.01 -13.42 0.91
CA ALA A 20 16.17 -12.75 -0.38
C ALA A 20 16.62 -13.73 -1.48
N LEU A 21 17.56 -14.63 -1.17
CA LEU A 21 18.04 -15.65 -2.11
C LEU A 21 16.94 -16.66 -2.47
N LEU A 22 16.18 -17.12 -1.48
CA LEU A 22 15.01 -17.99 -1.67
C LEU A 22 13.99 -17.35 -2.63
N MET A 23 13.65 -16.07 -2.42
CA MET A 23 12.75 -15.35 -3.33
C MET A 23 13.35 -15.15 -4.73
N LEU A 24 14.66 -15.00 -4.87
CA LEU A 24 15.31 -14.84 -6.17
C LEU A 24 15.36 -16.14 -6.99
N ILE A 25 15.46 -17.29 -6.32
CA ILE A 25 15.52 -18.62 -6.96
C ILE A 25 14.12 -19.17 -7.25
N GLU A 26 13.07 -18.56 -6.72
CA GLU A 26 11.68 -18.99 -6.95
C GLU A 26 11.29 -18.89 -8.43
N ASN A 27 11.14 -20.05 -9.08
CA ASN A 27 10.90 -20.15 -10.51
C ASN A 27 9.58 -19.48 -10.92
N ALA A 28 8.57 -19.50 -10.06
CA ALA A 28 7.29 -18.84 -10.34
C ALA A 28 7.45 -17.31 -10.48
N LEU A 29 8.26 -16.68 -9.61
CA LEU A 29 8.51 -15.24 -9.70
C LEU A 29 9.35 -14.88 -10.92
N ILE A 30 10.31 -15.72 -11.29
CA ILE A 30 11.16 -15.53 -12.48
C ILE A 30 10.32 -15.61 -13.76
N THR A 31 9.46 -16.63 -13.89
CA THR A 31 8.61 -16.79 -15.09
C THR A 31 7.59 -15.66 -15.19
N GLN A 32 7.00 -15.26 -14.07
CA GLN A 32 6.04 -14.15 -14.04
C GLN A 32 6.70 -12.80 -14.36
N SER A 33 7.96 -12.59 -13.96
CA SER A 33 8.71 -11.35 -14.25
C SER A 33 9.22 -11.28 -15.70
N ARG A 34 9.42 -12.44 -16.35
CA ARG A 34 9.79 -12.52 -17.77
C ARG A 34 8.66 -12.11 -18.70
N LEU A 35 7.42 -12.43 -18.30
CA LEU A 35 6.23 -12.03 -19.04
C LEU A 35 5.83 -10.62 -18.60
N MET A 36 5.33 -9.78 -19.51
CA MET A 36 4.78 -8.46 -19.18
C MET A 36 3.41 -8.59 -18.48
N LEU A 37 3.34 -9.38 -17.41
CA LEU A 37 2.14 -9.57 -16.62
C LEU A 37 2.01 -8.46 -15.56
N LEU A 38 0.77 -8.04 -15.39
CA LEU A 38 0.35 -7.08 -14.37
C LEU A 38 0.65 -7.59 -12.94
N GLU A 39 0.67 -8.90 -12.75
CA GLU A 39 0.93 -9.56 -11.47
C GLU A 39 2.32 -9.19 -10.89
N SER A 40 3.32 -8.98 -11.73
CA SER A 40 4.68 -8.61 -11.27
C SER A 40 4.70 -7.20 -10.67
N VAL A 41 3.92 -6.28 -11.24
CA VAL A 41 3.74 -4.92 -10.72
C VAL A 41 2.92 -4.95 -9.42
N LEU A 42 1.91 -5.82 -9.34
CA LEU A 42 1.12 -6.02 -8.11
C LEU A 42 2.00 -6.51 -6.94
N ILE A 43 2.85 -7.53 -7.17
CA ILE A 43 3.78 -8.05 -6.15
C ILE A 43 4.74 -6.96 -5.69
N PHE A 44 5.24 -6.12 -6.61
CA PHE A 44 6.09 -4.99 -6.27
C PHE A 44 5.40 -4.02 -5.30
N PHE A 45 4.18 -3.57 -5.62
CA PHE A 45 3.45 -2.63 -4.75
C PHE A 45 3.03 -3.25 -3.43
N ASN A 46 2.70 -4.54 -3.39
CA ASN A 46 2.40 -5.25 -2.14
C ASN A 46 3.62 -5.30 -1.21
N LEU A 47 4.80 -5.65 -1.75
CA LEU A 47 6.05 -5.65 -0.98
C LEU A 47 6.42 -4.24 -0.52
N LEU A 48 6.20 -3.22 -1.37
CA LEU A 48 6.44 -1.82 -1.03
C LEU A 48 5.50 -1.33 0.08
N ALA A 49 4.23 -1.71 0.05
CA ALA A 49 3.25 -1.37 1.08
C ALA A 49 3.66 -1.95 2.45
N VAL A 50 4.03 -3.24 2.49
CA VAL A 50 4.50 -3.89 3.73
C VAL A 50 5.81 -3.27 4.22
N LEU A 51 6.78 -3.04 3.34
CA LEU A 51 8.07 -2.46 3.69
C LEU A 51 7.95 -1.03 4.22
N SER A 52 7.17 -0.19 3.53
CA SER A 52 6.96 1.20 3.95
C SER A 52 6.26 1.28 5.31
N TYR A 53 5.30 0.39 5.57
CA TYR A 53 4.63 0.31 6.86
C TYR A 53 5.56 -0.15 7.99
N LEU A 54 6.43 -1.13 7.73
CA LEU A 54 7.46 -1.55 8.70
C LEU A 54 8.45 -0.43 9.00
N LYS A 55 8.94 0.26 7.97
CA LYS A 55 9.82 1.42 8.14
C LYS A 55 9.14 2.54 8.92
N PHE A 56 7.87 2.82 8.63
CA PHE A 56 7.06 3.74 9.40
C PHE A 56 7.02 3.37 10.89
N PHE A 57 6.76 2.09 11.20
CA PHE A 57 6.71 1.61 12.58
C PHE A 57 8.05 1.74 13.31
N ASN A 58 9.16 1.39 12.65
CA ASN A 58 10.49 1.54 13.22
C ASN A 58 10.88 3.01 13.39
N CYS A 59 10.55 3.88 12.43
CA CYS A 59 10.74 5.32 12.58
C CYS A 59 9.91 5.90 13.73
N GLN A 60 8.70 5.40 13.96
CA GLN A 60 7.85 5.87 15.06
C GLN A 60 8.48 5.61 16.44
N LYS A 61 9.20 4.50 16.61
CA LYS A 61 9.91 4.19 17.86
C LYS A 61 11.07 5.14 18.14
N HIS A 62 11.77 5.60 17.10
CA HIS A 62 12.96 6.45 17.24
C HIS A 62 12.65 7.95 17.23
N SER A 63 11.69 8.41 16.42
CA SER A 63 11.39 9.84 16.25
C SER A 63 9.95 10.05 15.75
N PRO A 64 8.96 10.14 16.65
CA PRO A 64 7.58 10.44 16.26
C PRO A 64 7.48 11.83 15.59
N PHE A 65 6.61 11.97 14.58
CA PHE A 65 6.35 13.20 13.80
C PHE A 65 7.52 13.76 12.95
N SER A 66 8.56 12.98 12.66
CA SER A 66 9.60 13.39 11.71
C SER A 66 9.10 13.46 10.26
N LEU A 67 9.77 14.21 9.39
CA LEU A 67 9.49 14.24 7.94
C LEU A 67 9.57 12.83 7.31
N SER A 68 10.53 12.02 7.78
CA SER A 68 10.66 10.62 7.34
C SER A 68 9.44 9.79 7.75
N TRP A 69 8.84 10.05 8.91
CA TRP A 69 7.64 9.36 9.38
C TRP A 69 6.45 9.63 8.46
N TRP A 70 6.24 10.91 8.10
CA TRP A 70 5.21 11.30 7.13
C TRP A 70 5.46 10.67 5.77
N PHE A 71 6.71 10.74 5.27
CA PHE A 71 7.07 10.15 3.98
C PHE A 71 6.75 8.65 3.92
N TRP A 72 7.15 7.86 4.93
CA TRP A 72 6.88 6.42 4.96
C TRP A 72 5.38 6.14 5.08
N LEU A 73 4.65 6.90 5.89
CA LEU A 73 3.21 6.74 6.05
C LEU A 73 2.44 7.04 4.76
N THR A 74 2.76 8.15 4.08
CA THR A 74 2.13 8.51 2.81
C THR A 74 2.51 7.50 1.72
N LEU A 75 3.76 7.02 1.72
CA LEU A 75 4.22 6.00 0.78
C LEU A 75 3.46 4.68 0.96
N THR A 76 3.11 4.30 2.20
CA THR A 76 2.23 3.15 2.46
C THR A 76 0.85 3.35 1.86
N GLY A 77 0.21 4.49 2.09
CA GLY A 77 -1.10 4.80 1.50
C GLY A 77 -1.09 4.75 -0.03
N VAL A 78 -0.08 5.38 -0.65
CA VAL A 78 0.11 5.37 -2.11
C VAL A 78 0.33 3.96 -2.63
N ALA A 79 1.24 3.19 -2.01
CA ALA A 79 1.53 1.82 -2.44
C ALA A 79 0.31 0.90 -2.33
N CYS A 80 -0.47 1.01 -1.26
CA CYS A 80 -1.74 0.29 -1.09
C CYS A 80 -2.75 0.66 -2.19
N SER A 81 -2.89 1.96 -2.48
CA SER A 81 -3.80 2.42 -3.53
C SER A 81 -3.40 1.89 -4.91
N CYS A 82 -2.10 1.92 -5.23
CA CYS A 82 -1.58 1.36 -6.47
C CYS A 82 -1.83 -0.15 -6.56
N ALA A 83 -1.63 -0.90 -5.47
CA ALA A 83 -1.90 -2.34 -5.44
C ALA A 83 -3.38 -2.64 -5.72
N VAL A 84 -4.31 -1.92 -5.08
CA VAL A 84 -5.77 -2.08 -5.29
C VAL A 84 -6.16 -1.64 -6.71
N GLY A 85 -5.58 -0.55 -7.21
CA GLY A 85 -5.85 -0.04 -8.56
C GLY A 85 -5.39 -0.98 -9.67
N ILE A 86 -4.33 -1.77 -9.43
CA ILE A 86 -3.86 -2.78 -10.36
C ILE A 86 -4.81 -3.99 -10.39
N LYS A 87 -5.10 -4.57 -9.23
CA LYS A 87 -5.98 -5.73 -9.12
C LYS A 87 -6.64 -5.73 -7.75
N TYR A 88 -7.93 -6.03 -7.69
CA TYR A 88 -8.67 -6.11 -6.43
C TYR A 88 -8.12 -7.14 -5.44
N MET A 89 -7.28 -8.08 -5.88
CA MET A 89 -6.52 -8.96 -4.98
C MET A 89 -5.59 -8.19 -4.03
N GLY A 90 -5.14 -6.99 -4.40
CA GLY A 90 -4.37 -6.10 -3.53
C GLY A 90 -5.13 -5.63 -2.27
N VAL A 91 -6.47 -5.76 -2.25
CA VAL A 91 -7.29 -5.46 -1.07
C VAL A 91 -6.89 -6.34 0.11
N PHE A 92 -6.47 -7.59 -0.10
CA PHE A 92 -6.03 -8.46 0.99
C PHE A 92 -4.79 -7.92 1.70
N THR A 93 -3.82 -7.40 0.94
CA THR A 93 -2.63 -6.74 1.51
C THR A 93 -3.00 -5.44 2.20
N TYR A 94 -3.94 -4.67 1.65
CA TYR A 94 -4.45 -3.46 2.28
C TYR A 94 -5.14 -3.75 3.63
N VAL A 95 -6.01 -4.76 3.69
CA VAL A 95 -6.66 -5.22 4.93
C VAL A 95 -5.64 -5.70 5.95
N LEU A 96 -4.60 -6.43 5.50
CA LEU A 96 -3.50 -6.83 6.38
C LEU A 96 -2.81 -5.61 7.00
N VAL A 97 -2.42 -4.61 6.20
CA VAL A 97 -1.77 -3.39 6.68
C VAL A 97 -2.69 -2.61 7.64
N LEU A 98 -3.98 -2.50 7.33
CA LEU A 98 -4.97 -1.87 8.22
C LEU A 98 -5.13 -2.64 9.54
N GLY A 99 -5.16 -3.97 9.50
CA GLY A 99 -5.24 -4.81 10.71
C GLY A 99 -4.03 -4.62 11.61
N VAL A 100 -2.82 -4.62 11.04
CA VAL A 100 -1.60 -4.33 11.80
C VAL A 100 -1.61 -2.89 12.34
N ALA A 101 -2.10 -1.92 11.56
CA ALA A 101 -2.26 -0.53 12.01
C ALA A 101 -3.25 -0.38 13.16
N ALA A 102 -4.35 -1.15 13.15
CA ALA A 102 -5.32 -1.19 14.23
C ALA A 102 -4.74 -1.79 15.50
N VAL A 103 -3.98 -2.89 15.42
CA VAL A 103 -3.28 -3.48 16.57
C VAL A 103 -2.24 -2.50 17.14
N HIS A 104 -1.44 -1.86 16.29
CA HIS A 104 -0.47 -0.86 16.74
C HIS A 104 -1.14 0.38 17.34
N ALA A 105 -2.30 0.79 16.82
CA ALA A 105 -3.12 1.84 17.39
C ALA A 105 -3.67 1.44 18.77
N TRP A 106 -4.14 0.21 18.91
CA TRP A 106 -4.64 -0.33 20.19
C TRP A 106 -3.57 -0.32 21.27
N HIS A 107 -2.36 -0.77 20.96
CA HIS A 107 -1.23 -0.72 21.89
C HIS A 107 -0.86 0.73 22.28
N LEU A 108 -0.96 1.68 21.35
CA LEU A 108 -0.68 3.09 21.62
C LEU A 108 -1.74 3.74 22.53
N ILE A 109 -3.00 3.33 22.43
CA ILE A 109 -4.09 3.80 23.31
C ILE A 109 -3.92 3.30 24.74
N GLY A 110 -3.35 2.10 24.92
CA GLY A 110 -3.08 1.52 26.24
C GLY A 110 -1.90 2.15 26.99
N ASP A 111 -1.08 2.97 26.32
CA ASP A 111 0.12 3.55 26.90
C ASP A 111 -0.21 4.86 27.66
N GLN A 112 -0.26 4.79 28.99
CA GLN A 112 -0.61 5.94 29.86
C GLN A 112 0.50 7.00 29.95
N THR A 113 1.65 6.76 29.33
CA THR A 113 2.77 7.72 29.30
C THR A 113 2.56 8.87 28.31
N LEU A 114 1.65 8.69 27.34
CA LEU A 114 1.38 9.66 26.29
C LEU A 114 0.10 10.46 26.57
N SER A 115 0.14 11.75 26.27
CA SER A 115 -1.06 12.59 26.32
C SER A 115 -2.12 12.06 25.36
N ASN A 116 -3.37 11.98 25.81
CA ASN A 116 -4.52 11.57 25.00
C ASN A 116 -4.62 12.35 23.68
N VAL A 117 -4.21 13.62 23.67
CA VAL A 117 -4.19 14.48 22.48
C VAL A 117 -3.16 13.99 21.46
N CYS A 118 -2.00 13.53 21.90
CA CYS A 118 -0.94 13.01 21.05
C CYS A 118 -1.36 11.68 20.39
N VAL A 119 -1.96 10.78 21.17
CA VAL A 119 -2.53 9.52 20.68
C VAL A 119 -3.60 9.77 19.63
N PHE A 120 -4.50 10.73 19.88
CA PHE A 120 -5.53 11.13 18.92
C PHE A 120 -4.92 11.68 17.61
N CYS A 121 -3.91 12.55 17.69
CA CYS A 121 -3.20 13.04 16.50
C CYS A 121 -2.54 11.90 15.70
N HIS A 122 -1.93 10.92 16.36
CA HIS A 122 -1.36 9.76 15.67
C HIS A 122 -2.41 8.90 14.97
N LEU A 123 -3.55 8.67 15.64
CA LEU A 123 -4.69 7.95 15.05
C LEU A 123 -5.25 8.68 13.85
N LEU A 124 -5.48 9.99 13.98
CA LEU A 124 -6.02 10.82 12.91
C LEU A 124 -5.07 10.85 11.71
N ALA A 125 -3.78 11.05 11.92
CA ALA A 125 -2.79 11.05 10.85
C ALA A 125 -2.73 9.70 10.11
N ARG A 126 -2.80 8.57 10.83
CA ARG A 126 -2.88 7.23 10.23
C ARG A 126 -4.19 7.02 9.46
N ALA A 127 -5.32 7.44 10.03
CA ALA A 127 -6.63 7.33 9.37
C ALA A 127 -6.65 8.15 8.07
N VAL A 128 -6.15 9.39 8.09
CA VAL A 128 -6.07 10.22 6.90
C VAL A 128 -5.14 9.58 5.86
N ALA A 129 -3.94 9.17 6.24
CA ALA A 129 -3.00 8.63 5.28
C ALA A 129 -3.37 7.24 4.73
N LEU A 130 -4.05 6.40 5.52
CA LEU A 130 -4.42 5.05 5.11
C LEU A 130 -5.84 4.97 4.52
N LEU A 131 -6.75 5.92 4.79
CA LEU A 131 -8.11 5.92 4.19
C LEU A 131 -8.27 7.00 3.12
N VAL A 132 -7.92 8.24 3.43
CA VAL A 132 -8.18 9.37 2.52
C VAL A 132 -7.28 9.29 1.30
N ILE A 133 -5.97 9.03 1.49
CA ILE A 133 -5.03 8.95 0.36
C ILE A 133 -5.43 7.84 -0.62
N PRO A 134 -5.74 6.59 -0.18
CA PRO A 134 -6.16 5.56 -1.14
C PRO A 134 -7.47 5.86 -1.85
N VAL A 135 -8.45 6.47 -1.18
CA VAL A 135 -9.71 6.86 -1.84
C VAL A 135 -9.46 7.91 -2.91
N VAL A 136 -8.68 8.95 -2.59
CA VAL A 136 -8.37 10.03 -3.55
C VAL A 136 -7.60 9.49 -4.75
N LEU A 137 -6.59 8.65 -4.53
CA LEU A 137 -5.82 8.06 -5.62
C LEU A 137 -6.64 7.09 -6.47
N TYR A 138 -7.50 6.29 -5.86
CA TYR A 138 -8.41 5.41 -6.59
C TYR A 138 -9.34 6.21 -7.51
N LEU A 139 -9.98 7.27 -6.98
CA LEU A 139 -10.81 8.16 -7.79
C LEU A 139 -10.01 8.84 -8.90
N LEU A 140 -8.76 9.24 -8.63
CA LEU A 140 -7.87 9.83 -9.62
C LEU A 140 -7.54 8.85 -10.75
N PHE A 141 -7.30 7.57 -10.44
CA PHE A 141 -7.07 6.55 -11.46
C PHE A 141 -8.29 6.38 -12.38
N PHE A 142 -9.50 6.32 -11.81
CA PHE A 142 -10.73 6.26 -12.60
C PHE A 142 -10.92 7.52 -13.44
N TYR A 143 -10.66 8.70 -12.86
CA TYR A 143 -10.76 9.97 -13.57
C TYR A 143 -9.81 10.03 -14.78
N VAL A 144 -8.54 9.65 -14.60
CA VAL A 144 -7.55 9.59 -15.68
C VAL A 144 -7.94 8.54 -16.73
N HIS A 145 -8.43 7.37 -16.30
CA HIS A 145 -8.88 6.31 -17.22
C HIS A 145 -10.03 6.79 -18.12
N LEU A 146 -11.04 7.44 -17.53
CA LEU A 146 -12.21 7.96 -18.25
C LEU A 146 -11.86 9.10 -19.21
N ILE A 147 -10.89 9.96 -18.85
CA ILE A 147 -10.41 11.03 -19.74
C ILE A 147 -9.61 10.47 -20.92
N LEU A 148 -8.81 9.42 -20.70
CA LEU A 148 -8.02 8.81 -21.76
C LEU A 148 -8.88 7.98 -22.73
N LEU A 149 -9.90 7.28 -22.22
CA LEU A 149 -10.82 6.45 -23.01
C LEU A 149 -12.17 7.14 -23.19
N PHE A 150 -12.17 8.30 -23.82
CA PHE A 150 -13.40 9.04 -24.14
C PHE A 150 -14.12 8.55 -25.40
N ARG A 151 -13.49 7.67 -26.19
CA ARG A 151 -14.08 7.14 -27.43
C ARG A 151 -14.93 5.91 -27.18
N SER A 152 -16.06 5.87 -27.86
CA SER A 152 -17.00 4.76 -27.79
C SER A 152 -16.39 3.44 -28.30
N GLY A 153 -16.58 2.37 -27.54
CA GLY A 153 -16.10 1.01 -27.82
C GLY A 153 -17.25 -0.01 -27.98
N PRO A 154 -16.98 -1.21 -28.53
CA PRO A 154 -18.00 -2.22 -28.80
C PRO A 154 -18.68 -2.81 -27.55
N HIS A 155 -18.17 -2.51 -26.34
CA HIS A 155 -18.70 -3.02 -25.07
C HIS A 155 -19.44 -1.97 -24.23
N ASP A 156 -19.69 -0.77 -24.77
CA ASP A 156 -20.29 0.33 -24.01
C ASP A 156 -21.78 0.10 -23.71
N GLN A 157 -22.42 -0.85 -24.40
CA GLN A 157 -23.83 -1.21 -24.25
C GLN A 157 -24.20 -1.69 -22.84
N ILE A 158 -23.21 -2.05 -22.01
CA ILE A 158 -23.41 -2.51 -20.63
C ILE A 158 -23.49 -1.32 -19.65
N MET A 159 -23.05 -0.13 -20.07
CA MET A 159 -23.07 1.09 -19.26
C MET A 159 -24.42 1.82 -19.34
N SER A 160 -24.68 2.70 -18.38
CA SER A 160 -25.91 3.50 -18.37
C SER A 160 -25.97 4.44 -19.58
N SER A 161 -27.19 4.72 -20.07
CA SER A 161 -27.42 5.60 -21.22
C SER A 161 -26.85 7.01 -21.02
N ALA A 162 -26.91 7.52 -19.78
CA ALA A 162 -26.32 8.82 -19.43
C ALA A 162 -24.79 8.83 -19.55
N PHE A 163 -24.13 7.71 -19.26
CA PHE A 163 -22.68 7.59 -19.42
C PHE A 163 -22.28 7.42 -20.89
N GLN A 164 -23.03 6.62 -21.66
CA GLN A 164 -22.84 6.52 -23.11
C GLN A 164 -22.98 7.88 -23.81
N ALA A 165 -23.94 8.70 -23.39
CA ALA A 165 -24.13 10.05 -23.94
C ALA A 165 -22.99 11.02 -23.60
N SER A 166 -22.14 10.69 -22.62
CA SER A 166 -20.96 11.49 -22.25
C SER A 166 -19.68 11.06 -22.99
N LEU A 167 -19.71 9.93 -23.70
CA LEU A 167 -18.63 9.46 -24.57
C LEU A 167 -18.83 10.00 -25.99
N GLU A 168 -17.73 10.26 -26.71
CA GLU A 168 -17.75 10.67 -28.12
C GLU A 168 -17.72 9.48 -29.09
#